data_AF-A0A3R6QSS7-F1
#
_entry.id   AF-A0A3R6QSS7-F1
#
_cell.length_a   1.000
_cell.length_b   1.000
_cell.length_c   1.000
_cell.angle_alpha   90.00
_cell.angle_beta   90.00
_cell.angle_gamma   90.00
#
_symmetry.space_group_name_H-M   'P 1'
#
loop_
_entity.id
_entity.type
_entity.pdbx_description
1 polymer ?
#
loop_
_entity_poly.entity_id
_entity_poly.type
_entity_poly.pdbx_seq_one_letter_code
_entity_poly.pdbx_strand_id
1 'polypeptide(L)'
;MIINKAETKLLKYVYKHKTVSYKSLKRKFSKYQNLHESIESLVYHHYLIQVGGHQNNLGNPIPITDETLFSMDSLGSSIVESKQWFDTEYVVSHIIVPIVLAVISTLLTLLLTSALSPSQRTNQEAPSQQELHIQEKTL
;
A
#
# COMPACT_ATOMS: atom_id res chain seq x y z
N MET A 1 -23.45 -8.78 6.84
CA MET A 1 -23.41 -7.45 7.49
C MET A 1 -22.60 -6.48 6.65
N ILE A 2 -23.08 -5.24 6.45
CA ILE A 2 -22.30 -4.16 5.81
C ILE A 2 -21.43 -3.50 6.89
N ILE A 3 -20.11 -3.48 6.68
CA ILE A 3 -19.16 -2.88 7.62
C ILE A 3 -19.03 -1.37 7.36
N ASN A 4 -19.45 -0.56 8.32
CA ASN A 4 -19.35 0.90 8.28
C ASN A 4 -17.97 1.40 8.72
N LYS A 5 -17.80 2.73 8.70
CA LYS A 5 -16.52 3.39 9.05
C LYS A 5 -16.15 3.23 10.54
N ALA A 6 -17.13 3.17 11.44
CA ALA A 6 -16.88 3.01 12.87
C ALA A 6 -16.41 1.59 13.18
N GLU A 7 -17.10 0.57 12.64
CA GLU A 7 -16.69 -0.83 12.73
C GLU A 7 -15.33 -1.06 12.09
N THR A 8 -15.05 -0.44 10.93
CA THR A 8 -13.71 -0.49 10.33
C THR A 8 -12.62 0.05 11.28
N LYS A 9 -12.89 1.15 11.99
CA LYS A 9 -11.95 1.70 12.99
C LYS A 9 -11.77 0.74 14.17
N LEU A 10 -12.83 0.09 14.60
CA LEU A 10 -12.80 -0.91 15.66
C LEU A 10 -11.96 -2.11 15.23
N LEU A 11 -12.23 -2.68 14.06
CA LEU A 11 -11.45 -3.79 13.50
C LEU A 11 -9.98 -3.41 13.33
N LYS A 12 -9.66 -2.22 12.79
CA LYS A 12 -8.26 -1.74 12.71
C LYS A 12 -7.58 -1.66 14.08
N TYR A 13 -8.30 -1.26 15.12
CA TYR A 13 -7.77 -1.21 16.47
C TYR A 13 -7.46 -2.61 17.01
N VAL A 14 -8.39 -3.56 16.88
CA VAL A 14 -8.15 -4.96 17.28
C VAL A 14 -7.00 -5.57 16.48
N TYR A 15 -6.97 -5.36 15.16
CA TYR A 15 -5.93 -5.86 14.26
C TYR A 15 -4.52 -5.43 14.71
N LYS A 16 -4.38 -4.17 15.09
CA LYS A 16 -3.11 -3.58 15.56
C LYS A 16 -2.66 -4.17 16.90
N HIS A 17 -3.60 -4.39 17.82
CA HIS A 17 -3.30 -4.84 19.18
C HIS A 17 -3.35 -6.36 19.37
N LYS A 18 -3.72 -7.12 18.32
CA LYS A 18 -3.88 -8.59 18.26
C LYS A 18 -5.01 -9.13 19.14
N THR A 19 -5.00 -8.81 20.42
CA THR A 19 -6.02 -9.19 21.40
C THR A 19 -6.35 -7.99 22.29
N VAL A 20 -7.64 -7.71 22.50
CA VAL A 20 -8.09 -6.56 23.31
C VAL A 20 -9.25 -6.93 24.23
N SER A 21 -9.30 -6.35 25.43
CA SER A 21 -10.44 -6.53 26.33
C SER A 21 -11.60 -5.59 25.99
N TYR A 22 -12.83 -5.99 26.35
CA TYR A 22 -14.01 -5.13 26.25
C TYR A 22 -13.82 -3.82 27.01
N LYS A 23 -13.23 -3.87 28.21
CA LYS A 23 -12.86 -2.68 28.99
C LYS A 23 -11.96 -1.72 28.21
N SER A 24 -10.98 -2.24 27.47
CA SER A 24 -10.08 -1.44 26.64
C SER A 24 -10.81 -0.80 25.47
N LEU A 25 -11.72 -1.56 24.83
CA LEU A 25 -12.58 -1.06 23.76
C LEU A 25 -13.52 0.05 24.26
N LYS A 26 -14.20 -0.16 25.39
CA LYS A 26 -15.09 0.83 26.02
C LYS A 26 -14.36 2.13 26.35
N ARG A 27 -13.13 2.04 26.86
CA ARG A 27 -12.29 3.22 27.12
C ARG A 27 -11.88 3.95 25.83
N LYS A 28 -11.46 3.21 24.80
CA LYS A 28 -10.99 3.78 23.54
C LYS A 28 -12.12 4.39 22.70
N PHE A 29 -13.28 3.75 22.72
CA PHE A 29 -14.47 4.08 21.92
C PHE A 29 -15.62 4.59 22.79
N SER A 30 -15.32 5.32 23.88
CA SER A 30 -16.33 5.80 24.85
C SER A 30 -17.44 6.66 24.26
N LYS A 31 -17.20 7.30 23.11
CA LYS A 31 -18.18 8.11 22.37
C LYS A 31 -19.04 7.29 21.39
N TYR A 32 -18.76 5.99 21.24
CA TYR A 32 -19.48 5.13 20.31
C TYR A 32 -20.73 4.58 21.02
N GLN A 33 -21.90 5.13 20.70
CA GLN A 33 -23.14 4.85 21.43
C GLN A 33 -23.55 3.37 21.39
N ASN A 34 -23.30 2.66 20.29
CA ASN A 34 -23.73 1.27 20.10
C ASN A 34 -22.54 0.30 20.07
N LEU A 35 -21.52 0.57 20.90
CA LEU A 35 -20.29 -0.24 20.91
C LEU A 35 -20.59 -1.72 21.24
N HIS A 36 -21.52 -1.96 22.16
CA HIS A 36 -21.87 -3.30 22.61
C HIS A 36 -22.50 -4.10 21.47
N GLU A 37 -23.57 -3.58 20.87
CA GLU A 37 -24.29 -4.23 19.77
C GLU A 37 -23.37 -4.41 18.55
N SER A 38 -22.50 -3.44 18.27
CA SER A 38 -21.51 -3.57 17.20
C SER A 38 -20.53 -4.71 17.46
N ILE A 39 -20.05 -4.88 18.69
CA ILE A 39 -19.12 -5.98 19.01
C ILE A 39 -19.85 -7.33 18.94
N GLU A 40 -21.06 -7.44 19.50
CA GLU A 40 -21.87 -8.66 19.40
C GLU A 40 -22.11 -9.05 17.93
N SER A 41 -22.50 -8.08 17.09
CA SER A 41 -22.70 -8.29 15.67
C SER A 41 -21.41 -8.69 14.95
N LEU A 42 -20.27 -8.09 15.28
CA LEU A 42 -18.98 -8.45 14.70
C LEU A 42 -18.52 -9.86 15.12
N VAL A 43 -18.83 -10.30 16.35
CA VAL A 43 -18.56 -11.66 16.80
C VAL A 43 -19.48 -12.66 16.10
N TYR A 44 -20.78 -12.36 16.05
CA TYR A 44 -21.78 -13.22 15.40
C TYR A 44 -21.50 -13.43 13.91
N HIS A 45 -21.03 -12.40 13.21
CA HIS A 45 -20.69 -12.47 11.78
C HIS A 45 -19.23 -12.87 11.51
N HIS A 46 -18.51 -13.43 12.49
CA HIS A 46 -17.15 -13.93 12.34
C HIS A 46 -16.12 -12.89 11.86
N TYR A 47 -16.27 -11.62 12.25
CA TYR A 47 -15.23 -10.61 12.07
C TYR A 47 -14.31 -10.54 13.29
N LEU A 48 -14.85 -10.80 14.47
CA LEU A 48 -14.12 -10.90 15.73
C LEU A 48 -14.34 -12.27 16.35
N ILE A 49 -13.35 -12.74 17.10
CA ILE A 49 -13.42 -13.95 17.90
C ILE A 49 -13.44 -13.54 19.37
N GLN A 50 -14.42 -14.03 20.12
CA GLN A 50 -14.40 -13.99 21.58
C GLN A 50 -13.48 -15.10 22.10
N VAL A 51 -12.37 -14.73 22.74
CA VAL A 51 -11.41 -15.68 23.29
C VAL A 51 -12.05 -16.39 24.48
N GLY A 52 -12.04 -17.73 24.45
CA GLY A 52 -12.80 -18.57 25.39
C GLY A 52 -14.15 -19.04 24.86
N GLY A 53 -14.51 -18.66 23.64
CA GLY A 53 -15.77 -19.01 23.00
C GLY A 53 -16.87 -17.99 23.29
N HIS A 54 -17.84 -17.93 22.37
CA HIS A 54 -19.02 -17.05 22.49
C HIS A 54 -20.29 -17.82 22.88
N GLN A 55 -20.20 -19.15 23.01
CA GLN A 55 -21.28 -20.03 23.47
C GLN A 55 -20.75 -21.03 24.50
N ASN A 56 -21.60 -21.41 25.45
CA ASN A 56 -21.28 -22.46 26.42
C ASN A 56 -21.57 -23.85 25.83
N ASN A 57 -21.26 -24.91 26.60
CA ASN A 57 -21.47 -26.31 26.18
C ASN A 57 -22.93 -26.68 25.86
N LEU A 58 -23.88 -25.81 26.22
CA LEU A 58 -25.31 -25.96 25.97
C LEU A 58 -25.77 -25.11 24.77
N GLY A 59 -24.86 -24.45 24.06
CA GLY A 59 -25.15 -23.57 22.93
C GLY A 59 -25.68 -22.18 23.32
N ASN A 60 -25.74 -21.86 24.61
CA ASN A 60 -26.21 -20.53 25.06
C ASN A 60 -25.08 -19.50 24.92
N PRO A 61 -25.40 -18.25 24.51
CA PRO A 61 -24.40 -17.21 24.37
C PRO A 61 -23.72 -16.89 25.71
N ILE A 62 -22.40 -16.71 25.67
CA ILE A 62 -21.61 -16.27 26.83
C ILE A 62 -21.66 -14.74 26.87
N PRO A 63 -22.11 -14.12 27.98
CA PRO A 63 -22.23 -12.68 28.06
C PRO A 63 -20.86 -11.99 27.95
N ILE A 64 -20.83 -10.85 27.26
CA ILE A 64 -19.64 -10.00 27.18
C ILE A 64 -19.48 -9.23 28.49
N THR A 65 -18.38 -9.49 29.17
CA THR A 65 -17.93 -8.80 30.39
C THR A 65 -16.74 -7.90 30.09
N ASP A 66 -16.39 -7.01 31.02
CA ASP A 66 -15.24 -6.09 30.88
C ASP A 66 -13.90 -6.82 30.62
N GLU A 67 -13.76 -8.04 31.16
CA GLU A 67 -12.57 -8.88 31.00
C GLU A 67 -12.62 -9.78 29.76
N THR A 68 -13.73 -9.77 29.02
CA THR A 68 -13.87 -10.53 27.77
C THR A 68 -12.85 -10.03 26.74
N LEU A 69 -12.07 -10.96 26.21
CA LEU A 69 -11.03 -10.69 25.23
C LEU A 69 -11.54 -10.98 23.82
N PHE A 70 -11.15 -10.12 22.88
CA PHE A 70 -11.46 -10.24 21.47
C PHE A 70 -10.18 -10.27 20.64
N SER A 71 -10.13 -11.20 19.69
CA SER A 71 -9.10 -11.28 18.67
C SER A 71 -9.71 -11.20 17.28
N MET A 72 -8.87 -11.01 16.26
CA MET A 72 -9.32 -10.91 14.88
C MET A 72 -9.63 -12.29 14.28
N ASP A 73 -10.75 -12.42 13.55
CA ASP A 73 -10.99 -13.55 12.65
C ASP A 73 -10.41 -13.24 11.25
N SER A 74 -10.20 -14.27 10.45
CA SER A 74 -9.85 -14.20 9.02
C SER A 74 -10.70 -13.22 8.21
N LEU A 75 -12.02 -13.19 8.38
CA LEU A 75 -12.90 -12.23 7.68
C LEU A 75 -12.68 -10.81 8.18
N GLY A 76 -12.45 -10.62 9.48
CA GLY A 76 -12.09 -9.31 10.05
C GLY A 76 -10.77 -8.79 9.50
N SER A 77 -9.75 -9.66 9.43
CA SER A 77 -8.44 -9.36 8.87
C SER A 77 -8.55 -8.94 7.41
N SER A 78 -9.31 -9.67 6.58
CA SER A 78 -9.44 -9.35 5.14
C SER A 78 -10.08 -7.98 4.90
N ILE A 79 -11.04 -7.55 5.72
CA ILE A 79 -11.64 -6.20 5.65
C ILE A 79 -10.64 -5.10 6.01
N VAL A 80 -9.76 -5.36 6.99
CA VAL A 80 -8.73 -4.40 7.39
C VAL A 80 -7.64 -4.32 6.33
N GLU A 81 -7.19 -5.47 5.84
CA GLU A 81 -6.11 -5.62 4.86
C GLU A 81 -6.50 -5.09 3.48
N SER A 82 -7.70 -5.39 2.98
CA SER A 82 -8.21 -4.82 1.72
C SER A 82 -8.20 -3.28 1.69
N LYS A 83 -8.24 -2.64 2.86
CA LYS A 83 -8.15 -1.18 3.02
C LYS A 83 -6.72 -0.69 3.34
N GLN A 84 -5.74 -1.58 3.42
CA GLN A 84 -4.32 -1.29 3.71
C GLN A 84 -3.38 -1.57 2.54
N TRP A 85 -3.75 -2.43 1.58
CA TRP A 85 -2.83 -2.93 0.54
C TRP A 85 -2.25 -1.87 -0.42
N PHE A 86 -2.74 -0.63 -0.34
CA PHE A 86 -2.14 0.52 -1.00
C PHE A 86 -1.94 1.61 0.03
N ASP A 87 -0.84 1.57 0.76
CA ASP A 87 -0.37 2.76 1.44
C ASP A 87 -0.11 3.80 0.34
N THR A 88 -0.91 4.87 0.32
CA THR A 88 -0.81 5.92 -0.69
C THR A 88 0.63 6.44 -0.77
N GLU A 89 1.32 6.51 0.36
CA GLU A 89 2.73 6.90 0.42
C GLU A 89 3.64 5.91 -0.31
N TYR A 90 3.42 4.61 -0.11
CA TYR A 90 4.17 3.56 -0.80
C TYR A 90 3.93 3.59 -2.32
N VAL A 91 2.66 3.69 -2.74
CA VAL A 91 2.31 3.75 -4.17
C VAL A 91 2.92 4.99 -4.83
N VAL A 92 2.83 6.14 -4.20
CA VAL A 92 3.41 7.38 -4.75
C VAL A 92 4.93 7.24 -4.83
N SER A 93 5.58 6.86 -3.73
CA SER A 93 7.04 6.90 -3.62
C SER A 93 7.73 5.79 -4.44
N HIS A 94 7.18 4.58 -4.48
CA HIS A 94 7.83 3.42 -5.09
C HIS A 94 7.27 3.03 -6.46
N ILE A 95 6.09 3.53 -6.85
CA ILE A 95 5.50 3.24 -8.16
C ILE A 95 5.47 4.51 -9.01
N ILE A 96 4.81 5.57 -8.55
CA ILE A 96 4.61 6.78 -9.37
C ILE A 96 5.92 7.55 -9.59
N VAL A 97 6.69 7.82 -8.53
CA VAL A 97 7.94 8.61 -8.63
C VAL A 97 8.95 8.01 -9.61
N PRO A 98 9.28 6.69 -9.58
CA PRO A 98 10.19 6.09 -10.55
C PRO A 98 9.71 6.20 -12.00
N ILE A 99 8.40 6.05 -12.24
CA ILE A 99 7.81 6.20 -13.58
C ILE A 99 8.00 7.63 -14.09
N VAL A 100 7.66 8.62 -13.27
CA VAL A 100 7.83 10.04 -13.63
C VAL A 100 9.31 10.36 -13.90
N LEU A 101 10.22 9.86 -13.06
CA LEU A 101 11.66 10.07 -13.23
C LEU A 101 12.17 9.47 -14.55
N ALA A 102 11.72 8.26 -14.90
CA ALA A 102 12.09 7.62 -16.16
C ALA A 102 11.61 8.41 -17.38
N VAL A 103 10.38 8.93 -17.35
CA VAL A 103 9.83 9.75 -18.43
C VAL A 103 10.61 11.05 -18.59
N ILE A 104 10.88 11.77 -17.49
CA ILE A 104 11.66 13.01 -17.53
C ILE A 104 13.08 12.76 -18.04
N SER A 105 13.73 11.70 -17.55
CA SER A 105 15.07 11.31 -18.00
C SER A 105 15.10 11.02 -19.51
N THR A 106 14.13 10.26 -20.01
CA THR A 106 14.03 9.93 -21.45
C THR A 106 13.80 11.18 -22.30
N LEU A 107 12.93 12.10 -21.85
CA LEU A 107 12.69 13.37 -22.54
C LEU A 107 13.94 14.25 -22.58
N LEU A 108 14.67 14.35 -21.47
CA LEU A 108 15.95 15.04 -21.42
C LEU A 108 16.95 14.41 -22.39
N THR A 109 17.11 13.09 -22.38
CA THR A 109 18.01 12.38 -23.30
C THR A 109 17.64 12.66 -24.76
N LEU A 110 16.36 12.64 -25.12
CA LEU A 110 15.90 12.99 -26.47
C LEU A 110 16.25 14.43 -26.85
N LEU A 111 16.01 15.40 -25.96
CA LEU A 111 16.32 16.81 -26.20
C LEU A 111 17.82 17.04 -26.35
N LEU A 112 18.63 16.49 -25.44
CA LEU A 112 20.09 16.54 -25.50
C LEU A 112 20.61 15.90 -26.78
N THR A 113 20.16 14.68 -27.11
CA THR A 113 20.55 13.99 -28.34
C THR A 113 20.18 14.81 -29.57
N SER A 114 18.99 15.38 -29.61
CA SER A 114 18.52 16.20 -30.75
C SER A 114 19.29 17.51 -30.87
N ALA A 115 19.69 18.13 -29.76
CA ALA A 115 20.49 19.35 -29.74
C ALA A 115 21.97 19.12 -30.12
N LEU A 116 22.53 17.94 -29.82
CA LEU A 116 23.91 17.56 -30.15
C LEU A 116 24.05 16.87 -31.52
N SER A 117 22.95 16.34 -32.08
CA SER A 117 22.96 15.69 -33.40
C SER A 117 23.37 16.60 -34.59
N PRO A 118 23.15 17.93 -34.61
CA PRO A 118 23.70 18.80 -35.66
C PRO A 118 25.23 18.85 -35.64
N SER A 119 25.87 18.60 -34.49
CA SER A 119 27.32 18.69 -34.29
C SER A 119 28.10 17.47 -34.78
N GLN A 120 27.42 16.34 -35.02
CA GLN A 120 28.06 15.11 -35.51
C GLN A 120 28.14 15.06 -37.04
N ARG A 121 27.32 15.82 -37.78
CA ARG A 121 27.45 15.91 -39.25
C ARG A 121 28.63 16.77 -39.70
N THR A 122 29.12 17.70 -38.87
CA THR A 122 30.21 18.61 -39.25
C THR A 122 31.61 18.01 -39.11
N ASN A 123 31.76 16.82 -38.51
CA ASN A 123 33.07 16.19 -38.30
C ASN A 123 33.33 14.94 -39.15
N GLN A 124 32.44 14.60 -40.11
CA GLN A 124 32.64 13.46 -41.02
C GLN A 124 33.02 13.85 -42.46
N GLU A 125 33.11 15.13 -42.80
CA GLU A 125 33.61 15.60 -44.09
C GLU A 125 34.82 16.54 -43.90
N ALA A 126 35.91 16.01 -43.35
CA ALA A 126 37.23 16.57 -43.60
C ALA A 126 38.03 15.49 -44.32
N PRO A 127 38.33 15.63 -45.62
CA PRO A 127 39.27 14.73 -46.27
C PRO A 127 40.62 14.94 -45.58
N SER A 128 41.05 13.91 -44.86
CA SER A 128 42.38 13.84 -44.28
C SER A 128 43.41 14.07 -45.38
N GLN A 129 44.24 15.10 -45.23
CA GLN A 129 45.29 15.51 -46.18
C GLN A 129 46.41 14.47 -46.42
N GLN A 130 46.17 13.19 -46.13
CA GLN A 130 47.09 12.09 -46.41
C GLN A 130 46.98 11.52 -47.83
N GLU A 131 45.91 11.80 -48.58
CA GLU A 131 45.79 11.31 -49.97
C GLU A 131 46.52 12.18 -51.02
N LEU A 132 46.86 13.43 -50.71
CA LEU A 132 47.49 14.34 -51.69
C LEU A 132 48.99 14.08 -51.91
N HIS A 133 49.65 13.33 -51.03
CA HIS A 133 51.09 13.09 -51.12
C HIS A 133 51.50 11.79 -51.83
N ILE A 134 50.52 10.97 -52.26
CA ILE A 134 50.79 9.69 -52.93
C ILE A 134 50.81 9.82 -54.46
N GLN A 135 50.18 10.85 -55.04
CA GLN A 135 50.15 11.02 -56.50
C GLN A 135 51.41 11.66 -57.12
N GLU A 136 52.30 12.27 -56.35
CA GLU A 136 53.49 12.94 -56.90
C GLU A 136 54.73 12.02 -57.04
N LYS A 137 54.56 10.69 -56.93
CA LYS A 137 55.68 9.73 -57.00
C LYS A 137 55.58 8.67 -58.09
N THR A 138 54.65 8.80 -59.02
CA THR A 138 54.59 7.93 -60.21
C THR A 138 54.54 8.78 -61.48
N LEU A 139 55.72 9.22 -61.92
CA LEU A 139 56.01 9.63 -63.29
C LEU A 139 57.45 9.22 -63.63
#